data_AF-A0AAV5BKY4-F1
#
_entry.id   AF-A0AAV5BKY4-F1
#
_cell.length_a   1.000
_cell.length_b   1.000
_cell.length_c   1.000
_cell.angle_alpha   90.00
_cell.angle_beta   90.00
_cell.angle_gamma   90.00
#
_symmetry.space_group_name_H-M   'P 1'
#
loop_
_entity.id
_entity.type
_entity.pdbx_description
1 polymer ?
#
loop_
_entity_poly.entity_id
_entity_poly.type
_entity_poly.pdbx_seq_one_letter_code
_entity_poly.pdbx_strand_id
1 'polypeptide(L)'
;MNNCIEPMITKAQNKGTSFRKTVEADAWVPRANAILFTGDRVRGTGDPTIGRLSDAAYLARVLAGKLSGDTNAWVIDAARFSGPFAVYRELLPSVDAAGDPKGYDPTGFPAAAGIASIFTHGIGPSQSHLNNDLVPISTTNVLSSISEYHYVDVGLNCAGAYITDGEIIKEIANHVLRTSSNLRFVLHGTPRQWSDPNRLWIRKEKDLMLQLLRDEAQRCEGRLVPSEKIYFDGRPRNLRMHFEILEAMNIH
;
A
#
# COMPACT_ATOMS: atom_id res chain seq x y z
N MET A 1 29.85 7.61 -7.46
CA MET A 1 29.55 7.34 -6.04
C MET A 1 28.04 7.40 -5.89
N ASN A 2 27.37 6.24 -5.89
CA ASN A 2 25.92 6.16 -5.68
C ASN A 2 25.68 6.19 -4.17
N ASN A 3 25.31 7.36 -3.64
CA ASN A 3 24.67 7.42 -2.33
C ASN A 3 23.28 6.78 -2.48
N CYS A 4 23.20 5.46 -2.27
CA CYS A 4 21.91 4.80 -2.05
C CYS A 4 21.39 5.30 -0.70
N ILE A 5 20.50 6.29 -0.74
CA ILE A 5 19.71 6.67 0.42
C ILE A 5 18.72 5.52 0.62
N GLU A 6 18.78 4.83 1.75
CA GLU A 6 17.82 3.78 2.08
C GLU A 6 16.42 4.39 2.34
N PRO A 7 15.33 3.71 1.98
CA PRO A 7 13.99 4.19 2.28
C PRO A 7 13.81 4.36 3.79
N MET A 8 13.17 5.46 4.21
CA MET A 8 12.89 5.69 5.63
C MET A 8 11.66 4.87 6.02
N ILE A 9 11.83 3.97 6.99
CA ILE A 9 10.78 3.05 7.43
C ILE A 9 10.36 3.47 8.84
N THR A 10 9.07 3.76 8.99
CA THR A 10 8.47 4.08 10.29
C THR A 10 7.50 3.00 10.70
N LYS A 11 7.67 2.47 11.92
CA LYS A 11 6.84 1.40 12.48
C LYS A 11 5.99 1.90 13.64
N ALA A 12 4.72 1.51 13.66
CA ALA A 12 3.84 1.59 14.82
C ALA A 12 3.14 0.24 15.03
N GLN A 13 2.58 0.03 16.23
CA GLN A 13 1.96 -1.24 16.61
C GLN A 13 0.63 -0.99 17.30
N ASN A 14 -0.37 -1.82 17.00
CA ASN A 14 -1.55 -1.95 17.84
C ASN A 14 -1.42 -3.23 18.67
N LYS A 15 -1.57 -3.11 19.99
CA LYS A 15 -1.59 -4.26 20.90
C LYS A 15 -3.03 -4.48 21.31
N GLY A 16 -3.60 -5.62 20.95
CA GLY A 16 -4.92 -5.99 21.47
C GLY A 16 -4.86 -5.99 23.01
N THR A 17 -5.82 -5.36 23.69
CA THR A 17 -5.88 -5.37 25.15
C THR A 17 -6.11 -6.80 25.66
N SER A 18 -5.03 -7.53 25.90
CA SER A 18 -5.01 -8.74 26.71
C SER A 18 -4.20 -8.43 27.97
N PHE A 19 -4.91 -8.20 29.07
CA PHE A 19 -4.32 -8.16 30.40
C PHE A 19 -3.79 -9.56 30.71
N ARG A 20 -2.49 -9.79 30.50
CA ARG A 20 -1.75 -10.86 31.20
C ARG A 20 -0.73 -10.20 32.12
N LYS A 21 -1.04 -10.18 33.41
CA LYS A 21 -0.04 -10.04 34.47
C LYS A 21 0.71 -11.37 34.54
N THR A 22 1.88 -11.44 33.92
CA THR A 22 2.94 -12.38 34.33
C THR A 22 4.29 -11.80 33.96
N VAL A 23 5.17 -11.83 34.95
CA VAL A 23 6.55 -11.34 34.91
C VAL A 23 7.37 -12.36 34.14
N GLU A 24 7.50 -12.15 32.84
CA GLU A 24 8.58 -12.62 31.96
C GLU A 24 8.37 -11.90 30.63
N ALA A 25 9.41 -11.31 30.05
CA ALA A 25 9.33 -10.57 28.80
C ALA A 25 9.17 -11.54 27.63
N ASP A 26 8.01 -12.18 27.51
CA ASP A 26 7.63 -12.93 26.31
C ASP A 26 7.64 -11.95 25.13
N ALA A 27 8.47 -12.27 24.13
CA ALA A 27 8.58 -11.50 22.90
C ALA A 27 7.20 -11.43 22.23
N TRP A 28 6.64 -10.22 22.14
CA TRP A 28 5.37 -9.99 21.46
C TRP A 28 5.50 -10.35 19.97
N VAL A 29 4.66 -11.26 19.50
CA VAL A 29 4.61 -11.71 18.10
C VAL A 29 3.37 -11.09 17.45
N PRO A 30 3.53 -10.26 16.38
CA PRO A 30 2.39 -9.76 15.62
C PRO A 30 1.60 -10.94 15.00
N ARG A 31 0.43 -10.68 14.42
CA ARG A 31 -0.35 -11.66 13.62
C ARG A 31 -0.47 -11.25 12.16
N ALA A 32 -0.25 -9.98 11.87
CA ALA A 32 -0.34 -9.41 10.53
C ALA A 32 0.54 -8.16 10.41
N ASN A 33 0.74 -7.71 9.16
CA ASN A 33 1.38 -6.44 8.85
C ASN A 33 0.51 -5.67 7.85
N ALA A 34 0.40 -4.37 8.05
CA ALA A 34 -0.07 -3.42 7.05
C ALA A 34 1.11 -2.57 6.60
N ILE A 35 1.21 -2.36 5.28
CA ILE A 35 2.30 -1.62 4.66
C ILE A 35 1.69 -0.49 3.85
N LEU A 36 2.04 0.73 4.17
CA LEU A 36 1.66 1.93 3.45
C LEU A 36 2.89 2.55 2.79
N PHE A 37 2.85 2.67 1.47
CA PHE A 37 3.82 3.43 0.69
C PHE A 37 3.29 4.87 0.55
N THR A 38 4.08 5.86 0.96
CA THR A 38 3.67 7.27 0.87
C THR A 38 3.78 7.80 -0.56
N GLY A 39 2.93 8.78 -0.89
CA GLY A 39 2.92 9.42 -2.20
C GLY A 39 3.85 10.63 -2.32
N ASP A 40 3.53 11.50 -3.26
CA ASP A 40 4.29 12.70 -3.57
C ASP A 40 4.43 13.67 -2.39
N ARG A 41 5.54 14.40 -2.37
CA ARG A 41 5.76 15.49 -1.43
C ARG A 41 5.00 16.74 -1.86
N VAL A 42 4.11 17.19 -1.00
CA VAL A 42 3.44 18.48 -1.16
C VAL A 42 3.95 19.44 -0.09
N ARG A 43 4.78 20.41 -0.50
CA ARG A 43 5.41 21.41 0.39
C ARG A 43 4.86 22.81 0.15
N GLY A 44 5.03 23.69 1.14
CA GLY A 44 4.73 25.12 0.99
C GLY A 44 3.24 25.47 0.94
N THR A 45 2.36 24.55 1.34
CA THR A 45 0.90 24.79 1.34
C THR A 45 0.45 25.72 2.47
N GLY A 46 1.23 25.79 3.57
CA GLY A 46 0.81 26.45 4.80
C GLY A 46 -0.35 25.74 5.53
N ASP A 47 -0.85 24.63 4.99
CA ASP A 47 -1.97 23.87 5.55
C ASP A 47 -1.42 22.86 6.58
N PRO A 48 -1.76 23.00 7.88
CA PRO A 48 -1.26 22.12 8.93
C PRO A 48 -1.77 20.69 8.80
N THR A 49 -2.94 20.48 8.18
CA THR A 49 -3.49 19.14 7.91
C THR A 49 -2.65 18.41 6.88
N ILE A 50 -2.26 19.08 5.79
CA ILE A 50 -1.37 18.51 4.77
C ILE A 50 0.00 18.18 5.37
N GLY A 51 0.57 19.10 6.15
CA GLY A 51 1.86 18.86 6.81
C GLY A 51 1.84 17.64 7.73
N ARG A 52 0.81 17.52 8.58
CA ARG A 52 0.62 16.38 9.48
C ARG A 52 0.38 15.06 8.74
N LEU A 53 -0.39 15.08 7.66
CA LEU A 53 -0.69 13.88 6.85
C LEU A 53 0.42 13.53 5.84
N SER A 54 1.50 14.32 5.82
CA SER A 54 2.74 13.99 5.13
C SER A 54 3.81 13.42 6.08
N ASP A 55 3.53 13.35 7.39
CA ASP A 55 4.45 12.84 8.41
C ASP A 55 4.30 11.32 8.58
N ALA A 56 5.36 10.56 8.26
CA ALA A 56 5.32 9.10 8.30
C ALA A 56 5.02 8.54 9.69
N ALA A 57 5.50 9.19 10.76
CA ALA A 57 5.24 8.75 12.13
C ALA A 57 3.78 8.95 12.53
N TYR A 58 3.18 10.06 12.11
CA TYR A 58 1.75 10.30 12.25
C TYR A 58 0.94 9.25 11.49
N LEU A 59 1.27 9.02 10.22
CA LEU A 59 0.58 8.02 9.40
C LEU A 59 0.69 6.61 9.99
N ALA A 60 1.85 6.23 10.53
CA ALA A 60 2.02 4.93 11.16
C ALA A 60 1.08 4.76 12.37
N ARG A 61 0.92 5.81 13.20
CA ARG A 61 -0.02 5.79 14.33
C ARG A 61 -1.48 5.73 13.87
N VAL A 62 -1.84 6.50 12.84
CA VAL A 62 -3.19 6.45 12.25
C VAL A 62 -3.49 5.07 11.70
N LEU A 63 -2.55 4.48 10.97
CA LEU A 63 -2.68 3.13 10.40
C LEU A 63 -2.81 2.08 11.50
N ALA A 64 -1.93 2.10 12.51
CA ALA A 64 -2.01 1.20 13.66
C ALA A 64 -3.35 1.29 14.39
N GLY A 65 -3.87 2.50 14.62
CA GLY A 65 -5.15 2.70 15.30
C GLY A 65 -6.37 2.18 14.54
N LYS A 66 -6.25 1.94 13.23
CA LYS A 66 -7.32 1.37 12.39
C LYS A 66 -7.28 -0.16 12.31
N LEU A 67 -6.10 -0.74 12.51
CA LEU A 67 -5.90 -2.18 12.43
C LEU A 67 -6.38 -2.83 13.73
N SER A 68 -6.98 -4.00 13.62
CA SER A 68 -7.38 -4.78 14.80
C SER A 68 -6.28 -5.77 15.22
N GLY A 69 -6.38 -6.26 16.45
CA GLY A 69 -5.48 -7.28 16.98
C GLY A 69 -4.01 -6.84 17.07
N ASP A 70 -3.12 -7.83 17.10
CA ASP A 70 -1.67 -7.64 17.18
C ASP A 70 -1.07 -7.39 15.79
N THR A 71 -1.31 -6.21 15.20
CA THR A 71 -0.87 -5.89 13.84
C THR A 71 0.24 -4.83 13.83
N ASN A 72 1.28 -5.05 13.01
CA ASN A 72 2.26 -4.00 12.73
C ASN A 72 1.76 -3.07 11.63
N ALA A 73 2.00 -1.78 11.79
CA ALA A 73 1.80 -0.76 10.76
C ALA A 73 3.17 -0.23 10.31
N TRP A 74 3.47 -0.38 9.03
CA TRP A 74 4.70 0.09 8.41
C TRP A 74 4.37 1.20 7.41
N VAL A 75 5.03 2.35 7.56
CA VAL A 75 4.99 3.43 6.59
C VAL A 75 6.36 3.54 5.96
N ILE A 76 6.39 3.41 4.63
CA ILE A 76 7.61 3.42 3.83
C ILE A 76 7.57 4.70 3.00
N ASP A 77 8.56 5.57 3.24
CA ASP A 77 8.79 6.73 2.38
C ASP A 77 9.66 6.35 1.19
N ALA A 78 9.39 6.99 0.05
CA ALA A 78 10.27 6.88 -1.11
C ALA A 78 11.69 7.33 -0.75
N ALA A 79 12.67 6.48 -1.05
CA ALA A 79 14.08 6.78 -0.90
C ALA A 79 14.53 7.97 -1.77
N ARG A 80 13.85 8.17 -2.90
CA ARG A 80 14.16 9.19 -3.90
C ARG A 80 12.91 9.91 -4.35
N PHE A 81 13.09 11.18 -4.69
CA PHE A 81 12.09 12.03 -5.32
C PHE A 81 12.62 12.61 -6.63
N SER A 82 11.75 12.82 -7.61
CA SER A 82 12.00 13.68 -8.76
C SER A 82 11.13 14.92 -8.65
N GLY A 83 11.71 16.04 -8.20
CA GLY A 83 10.91 17.17 -7.76
C GLY A 83 9.98 16.76 -6.60
N PRO A 84 8.65 16.94 -6.70
CA PRO A 84 7.70 16.47 -5.69
C PRO A 84 7.39 14.97 -5.81
N PHE A 85 7.71 14.32 -6.93
CA PHE A 85 7.21 12.98 -7.25
C PHE A 85 7.97 11.88 -6.52
N ALA A 86 7.25 10.99 -5.83
CA ALA A 86 7.82 9.85 -5.12
C ALA A 86 8.31 8.76 -6.10
N VAL A 87 9.51 8.22 -5.87
CA VAL A 87 10.10 7.21 -6.76
C VAL A 87 10.51 5.96 -5.99
N TYR A 88 9.83 4.85 -6.26
CA TYR A 88 10.09 3.52 -5.67
C TYR A 88 10.89 2.62 -6.63
N ARG A 89 12.20 2.88 -6.76
CA ARG A 89 13.08 2.11 -7.67
C ARG A 89 13.29 0.67 -7.22
N GLU A 90 13.07 0.41 -5.94
CA GLU A 90 13.12 -0.92 -5.34
C GLU A 90 11.96 -1.80 -5.83
N LEU A 91 10.84 -1.18 -6.23
CA LEU A 91 9.65 -1.88 -6.71
C LEU A 91 9.54 -1.90 -8.23
N LEU A 92 10.15 -0.90 -8.89
CA LEU A 92 10.03 -0.68 -10.33
C LEU A 92 11.39 -0.90 -11.01
N PRO A 93 11.49 -1.87 -11.95
CA PRO A 93 12.77 -2.22 -12.57
C PRO A 93 13.38 -1.07 -13.40
N SER A 94 12.55 -0.17 -13.93
CA SER A 94 13.01 0.99 -14.70
C SER A 94 12.02 2.15 -14.63
N VAL A 95 12.54 3.34 -14.35
CA VAL A 95 11.77 4.60 -14.31
C VAL A 95 12.48 5.69 -15.12
N ASP A 96 11.74 6.69 -15.57
CA ASP A 96 12.26 7.83 -16.30
C ASP A 96 12.84 8.93 -15.38
N ALA A 97 13.03 10.13 -15.95
CA ALA A 97 13.55 11.27 -15.20
C ALA A 97 12.53 11.83 -14.20
N ALA A 98 11.23 11.73 -14.47
CA ALA A 98 10.15 12.12 -13.57
C ALA A 98 9.85 11.05 -12.50
N GLY A 99 10.37 9.83 -12.69
CA GLY A 99 10.09 8.70 -11.81
C GLY A 99 8.94 7.83 -12.30
N ASP A 100 8.37 8.14 -13.47
CA ASP A 100 7.31 7.35 -14.08
C ASP A 100 7.86 5.99 -14.56
N PRO A 101 7.13 4.88 -14.37
CA PRO A 101 7.53 3.58 -14.89
C PRO A 101 7.68 3.61 -16.42
N LYS A 102 8.80 3.11 -16.96
CA LYS A 102 8.97 2.95 -18.42
C LYS A 102 8.29 1.69 -18.98
N GLY A 103 7.63 0.95 -18.11
CA GLY A 103 7.14 -0.41 -18.31
C GLY A 103 7.41 -1.24 -17.07
N TYR A 104 6.71 -2.36 -16.95
CA TYR A 104 6.89 -3.30 -15.85
C TYR A 104 7.18 -4.69 -16.41
N ASP A 105 8.36 -5.23 -16.10
CA ASP A 105 8.72 -6.62 -16.35
C ASP A 105 8.61 -7.37 -15.01
N PRO A 106 7.66 -8.30 -14.85
CA PRO A 106 7.49 -9.07 -13.63
C PRO A 106 8.56 -10.16 -13.44
N THR A 107 9.46 -10.38 -14.42
CA THR A 107 10.48 -11.42 -14.36
C THR A 107 11.36 -11.26 -13.13
N GLY A 108 11.46 -12.31 -12.31
CA GLY A 108 12.17 -12.28 -11.03
C GLY A 108 11.41 -11.60 -9.87
N PHE A 109 10.15 -11.20 -10.09
CA PHE A 109 9.25 -10.59 -9.10
C PHE A 109 9.86 -9.37 -8.40
N PRO A 110 10.28 -8.32 -9.15
CA PRO A 110 11.04 -7.19 -8.60
C PRO A 110 10.30 -6.48 -7.46
N ALA A 111 8.98 -6.30 -7.55
CA ALA A 111 8.21 -5.70 -6.46
C ALA A 111 8.25 -6.51 -5.16
N ALA A 112 8.09 -7.83 -5.24
CA ALA A 112 8.14 -8.70 -4.07
C ALA A 112 9.56 -8.83 -3.50
N ALA A 113 10.57 -8.92 -4.36
CA ALA A 113 11.98 -8.88 -3.96
C ALA A 113 12.34 -7.54 -3.29
N GLY A 114 11.83 -6.43 -3.82
CA GLY A 114 11.99 -5.09 -3.26
C GLY A 114 11.38 -4.98 -1.87
N ILE A 115 10.13 -5.43 -1.67
CA ILE A 115 9.48 -5.48 -0.35
C ILE A 115 10.30 -6.31 0.63
N ALA A 116 10.72 -7.52 0.24
CA ALA A 116 11.55 -8.39 1.09
C ALA A 116 12.87 -7.71 1.48
N SER A 117 13.51 -7.04 0.52
CA SER A 117 14.73 -6.27 0.74
C SER A 117 14.51 -5.10 1.72
N ILE A 118 13.43 -4.33 1.54
CA ILE A 118 13.08 -3.20 2.43
C ILE A 118 12.96 -3.68 3.88
N PHE A 119 12.30 -4.81 4.11
CA PHE A 119 12.19 -5.37 5.45
C PHE A 119 13.51 -5.91 6.00
N THR A 120 14.29 -6.58 5.17
CA THR A 120 15.58 -7.16 5.56
C THR A 120 16.58 -6.10 6.01
N HIS A 121 16.61 -4.95 5.32
CA HIS A 121 17.55 -3.85 5.63
C HIS A 121 16.97 -2.87 6.67
N GLY A 122 15.66 -2.67 6.66
CA GLY A 122 14.97 -1.73 7.55
C GLY A 122 14.84 -2.17 9.00
N ILE A 123 14.88 -3.49 9.25
CA ILE A 123 14.86 -4.07 10.59
C ILE A 123 16.32 -4.37 10.95
N GLY A 124 16.99 -3.41 11.60
CA GLY A 124 18.41 -3.55 11.96
C GLY A 124 18.72 -4.84 12.73
N PRO A 125 20.01 -5.27 12.79
CA PRO A 125 20.42 -6.55 13.36
C PRO A 125 20.06 -6.73 14.85
N SER A 126 19.76 -5.67 15.59
CA SER A 126 19.30 -5.73 16.99
C SER A 126 17.85 -6.19 17.16
N GLN A 127 17.08 -6.29 16.07
CA GLN A 127 15.74 -6.91 16.04
C GLN A 127 15.75 -8.30 15.38
N SER A 128 16.93 -8.84 15.04
CA SER A 128 17.11 -10.17 14.41
C SER A 128 16.65 -11.36 15.27
N HIS A 129 16.45 -11.15 16.58
CA HIS A 129 15.82 -12.14 17.46
C HIS A 129 14.30 -12.26 17.24
N LEU A 130 13.69 -11.38 16.45
CA LEU A 130 12.36 -11.60 15.88
C LEU A 130 12.49 -12.63 14.74
N ASN A 131 12.75 -13.89 15.10
CA ASN A 131 12.39 -15.08 14.31
C ASN A 131 10.85 -15.19 14.20
N ASN A 132 10.18 -14.07 13.91
CA ASN A 132 8.75 -14.00 13.76
C ASN A 132 8.45 -14.18 12.29
N ASP A 133 7.80 -15.30 11.96
CA ASP A 133 7.34 -15.77 10.64
C ASP A 133 6.49 -14.77 9.82
N LEU A 134 6.40 -13.52 10.27
CA LEU A 134 5.54 -12.47 9.73
C LEU A 134 6.30 -11.31 9.11
N VAL A 135 7.63 -11.24 9.20
CA VAL A 135 8.38 -10.31 8.34
C VAL A 135 8.67 -11.06 7.05
N PRO A 136 8.09 -10.66 5.91
CA PRO A 136 8.28 -11.41 4.68
C PRO A 136 9.67 -11.09 4.09
N ILE A 137 10.69 -11.81 4.55
CA ILE A 137 12.10 -11.64 4.15
C ILE A 137 12.48 -12.35 2.85
N SER A 138 11.52 -13.05 2.22
CA SER A 138 11.70 -13.66 0.90
C SER A 138 10.56 -13.29 -0.06
N THR A 139 10.87 -13.27 -1.35
CA THR A 139 9.90 -13.03 -2.44
C THR A 139 8.69 -13.96 -2.33
N THR A 140 8.91 -15.25 -2.06
CA THR A 140 7.84 -16.24 -1.92
C THR A 140 6.96 -15.93 -0.72
N ASN A 141 7.55 -15.56 0.43
CA ASN A 141 6.76 -15.18 1.61
C ASN A 141 5.95 -13.91 1.35
N VAL A 142 6.50 -12.91 0.67
CA VAL A 142 5.73 -11.72 0.27
C VAL A 142 4.52 -12.13 -0.56
N LEU A 143 4.72 -12.90 -1.64
CA LEU A 143 3.65 -13.25 -2.56
C LEU A 143 2.56 -14.12 -1.93
N SER A 144 2.91 -15.06 -1.06
CA SER A 144 1.92 -15.97 -0.46
C SER A 144 1.22 -15.44 0.79
N SER A 145 1.71 -14.35 1.38
CA SER A 145 1.17 -13.79 2.63
C SER A 145 0.22 -12.60 2.45
N ILE A 146 0.15 -12.01 1.26
CA ILE A 146 -0.74 -10.88 1.00
C ILE A 146 -2.18 -11.37 0.86
N SER A 147 -3.04 -10.94 1.77
CA SER A 147 -4.49 -11.18 1.72
C SER A 147 -5.28 -9.98 1.20
N GLU A 148 -4.73 -8.76 1.25
CA GLU A 148 -5.47 -7.54 0.92
C GLU A 148 -4.60 -6.51 0.18
N TYR A 149 -5.15 -5.94 -0.89
CA TYR A 149 -4.62 -4.79 -1.62
C TYR A 149 -5.54 -3.58 -1.45
N HIS A 150 -4.98 -2.47 -0.97
CA HIS A 150 -5.70 -1.20 -0.79
C HIS A 150 -5.14 -0.14 -1.73
N TYR A 151 -5.90 0.25 -2.74
CA TYR A 151 -5.59 1.39 -3.61
C TYR A 151 -6.13 2.65 -2.94
N VAL A 152 -5.28 3.61 -2.58
CA VAL A 152 -5.69 4.81 -1.84
C VAL A 152 -5.32 6.06 -2.63
N ASP A 153 -6.34 6.76 -3.13
CA ASP A 153 -6.22 8.05 -3.86
C ASP A 153 -4.99 8.10 -4.79
N VAL A 154 -4.89 7.11 -5.70
CA VAL A 154 -3.67 6.87 -6.50
C VAL A 154 -3.27 8.09 -7.36
N GLY A 155 -1.97 8.37 -7.36
CA GLY A 155 -1.42 9.65 -7.80
C GLY A 155 -0.54 9.62 -9.06
N LEU A 156 -0.90 8.87 -10.11
CA LEU A 156 -0.19 9.03 -11.39
C LEU A 156 -0.65 10.29 -12.14
N ASN A 157 0.28 10.93 -12.85
CA ASN A 157 0.00 12.07 -13.71
C ASN A 157 -0.38 11.66 -15.15
N CYS A 158 -0.30 10.37 -15.45
CA CYS A 158 -0.62 9.76 -16.73
C CYS A 158 -1.43 8.47 -16.52
N ALA A 159 -1.98 7.93 -17.62
CA ALA A 159 -2.70 6.66 -17.64
C ALA A 159 -1.86 5.51 -17.05
N GLY A 160 -2.53 4.56 -16.39
CA GLY A 160 -1.92 3.40 -15.73
C GLY A 160 -2.02 3.41 -14.21
N ALA A 161 -2.92 4.20 -13.62
CA ALA A 161 -3.07 4.29 -12.16
C ALA A 161 -3.79 3.08 -11.57
N TYR A 162 -4.60 2.40 -12.39
CA TYR A 162 -5.22 1.13 -12.06
C TYR A 162 -4.87 0.05 -13.10
N ILE A 163 -4.93 -1.21 -12.71
CA ILE A 163 -4.60 -2.35 -13.57
C ILE A 163 -5.77 -2.60 -14.53
N THR A 164 -5.57 -2.30 -15.80
CA THR A 164 -6.59 -2.48 -16.85
C THR A 164 -6.30 -3.64 -17.79
N ASP A 165 -5.18 -4.34 -17.61
CA ASP A 165 -4.81 -5.51 -18.40
C ASP A 165 -5.57 -6.75 -17.88
N GLY A 166 -6.48 -7.27 -18.71
CA GLY A 166 -7.29 -8.44 -18.37
C GLY A 166 -6.47 -9.71 -18.17
N GLU A 167 -5.31 -9.87 -18.82
CA GLU A 167 -4.46 -11.05 -18.61
C GLU A 167 -3.81 -11.02 -17.23
N ILE A 168 -3.45 -9.83 -16.73
CA ILE A 168 -2.96 -9.67 -15.35
C ILE A 168 -4.06 -10.03 -14.34
N ILE A 169 -5.30 -9.56 -14.57
CA ILE A 169 -6.43 -9.88 -13.69
C ILE A 169 -6.76 -11.38 -13.70
N LYS A 170 -6.67 -12.05 -14.86
CA LYS A 170 -6.78 -13.51 -14.95
C LYS A 170 -5.70 -14.24 -14.17
N GLU A 171 -4.45 -13.77 -14.21
CA GLU A 171 -3.38 -14.39 -13.43
C GLU A 171 -3.56 -14.21 -11.92
N ILE A 172 -4.12 -13.08 -11.48
CA ILE A 172 -4.56 -12.89 -10.09
C ILE A 172 -5.63 -13.92 -9.73
N ALA A 173 -6.65 -14.11 -10.58
CA ALA A 173 -7.70 -15.09 -10.35
C ALA A 173 -7.16 -16.52 -10.30
N ASN A 174 -6.25 -16.88 -11.22
CA ASN A 174 -5.57 -18.18 -11.25
C ASN A 174 -4.75 -18.41 -9.97
N HIS A 175 -4.08 -17.38 -9.46
CA HIS A 175 -3.39 -17.45 -8.17
C HIS A 175 -4.37 -17.72 -7.02
N VAL A 176 -5.50 -17.01 -6.96
CA VAL A 176 -6.54 -17.27 -5.95
C VAL A 176 -7.04 -18.70 -6.07
N LEU A 177 -7.34 -19.20 -7.27
CA LEU A 177 -7.79 -20.58 -7.48
C LEU A 177 -6.79 -21.64 -7.00
N ARG A 178 -5.48 -21.40 -7.19
CA ARG A 178 -4.40 -22.30 -6.76
C ARG A 178 -4.15 -22.30 -5.25
N THR A 179 -4.58 -21.25 -4.54
CA THR A 179 -4.41 -21.12 -3.10
C THR A 179 -5.74 -21.33 -2.37
N SER A 180 -5.69 -21.59 -1.06
CA SER A 180 -6.90 -21.68 -0.22
C SER A 180 -7.29 -20.33 0.40
N SER A 181 -6.55 -19.27 0.08
CA SER A 181 -6.70 -17.96 0.70
C SER A 181 -7.70 -17.10 -0.06
N ASN A 182 -8.37 -16.21 0.68
CA ASN A 182 -9.12 -15.12 0.09
C ASN A 182 -8.16 -13.99 -0.26
N LEU A 183 -8.42 -13.30 -1.38
CA LEU A 183 -7.68 -12.12 -1.80
C LEU A 183 -8.65 -10.97 -2.01
N ARG A 184 -8.48 -9.90 -1.23
CA ARG A 184 -9.35 -8.73 -1.27
C ARG A 184 -8.67 -7.58 -2.00
N PHE A 185 -9.45 -6.90 -2.84
CA PHE A 185 -9.07 -5.62 -3.43
C PHE A 185 -10.03 -4.55 -2.94
N VAL A 186 -9.50 -3.46 -2.41
CA VAL A 186 -10.28 -2.31 -1.97
C VAL A 186 -9.79 -1.05 -2.67
N LEU A 187 -10.65 -0.47 -3.50
CA LEU A 187 -10.37 0.79 -4.17
C LEU A 187 -10.95 1.93 -3.32
N HIS A 188 -10.08 2.74 -2.73
CA HIS A 188 -10.43 3.91 -1.93
C HIS A 188 -10.16 5.18 -2.73
N GLY A 189 -11.16 6.04 -2.85
CA GLY A 189 -11.00 7.30 -3.57
C GLY A 189 -11.91 8.40 -3.11
N THR A 190 -11.62 9.59 -3.62
CA THR A 190 -12.29 10.84 -3.28
C THR A 190 -12.83 11.51 -4.56
N PRO A 191 -13.78 12.46 -4.47
CA PRO A 191 -14.18 13.29 -5.60
C PRO A 191 -13.01 14.01 -6.26
N ARG A 192 -11.97 14.39 -5.48
CA ARG A 192 -10.75 15.02 -6.01
C ARG A 192 -10.08 14.17 -7.08
N GLN A 193 -10.19 12.85 -6.99
CA GLN A 193 -9.54 11.91 -7.89
C GLN A 193 -10.53 11.31 -8.89
N TRP A 194 -11.63 10.71 -8.42
CA TRP A 194 -12.59 9.98 -9.27
C TRP A 194 -13.59 10.87 -10.00
N SER A 195 -13.61 12.17 -9.71
CA SER A 195 -14.49 13.14 -10.40
C SER A 195 -13.69 14.31 -10.98
N ASP A 196 -12.39 14.14 -11.20
CA ASP A 196 -11.55 15.16 -11.82
C ASP A 196 -11.83 15.25 -13.34
N PRO A 197 -12.42 16.35 -13.85
CA PRO A 197 -12.74 16.48 -15.26
C PRO A 197 -11.49 16.56 -16.14
N ASN A 198 -10.34 16.91 -15.57
CA ASN A 198 -9.06 16.95 -16.30
C ASN A 198 -8.37 15.59 -16.34
N ARG A 199 -8.82 14.63 -15.51
CA ARG A 199 -8.22 13.30 -15.37
C ARG A 199 -9.28 12.21 -15.38
N LEU A 200 -10.23 12.31 -16.34
CA LEU A 200 -11.33 11.34 -16.51
C LEU A 200 -10.83 9.90 -16.67
N TRP A 201 -9.61 9.71 -17.17
CA TRP A 201 -8.96 8.41 -17.32
C TRP A 201 -8.83 7.68 -15.97
N ILE A 202 -8.59 8.37 -14.85
CA ILE A 202 -8.49 7.74 -13.52
C ILE A 202 -9.76 6.96 -13.19
N ARG A 203 -10.92 7.61 -13.35
CA ARG A 203 -12.22 6.98 -13.09
C ARG A 203 -12.45 5.80 -14.04
N LYS A 204 -12.15 5.99 -15.33
CA LYS A 204 -12.32 4.93 -16.34
C LYS A 204 -11.46 3.70 -16.04
N GLU A 205 -10.19 3.89 -15.69
CA GLU A 205 -9.29 2.78 -15.34
C GLU A 205 -9.73 2.08 -14.06
N LYS A 206 -10.14 2.84 -13.03
CA LYS A 206 -10.72 2.29 -11.81
C LYS A 206 -11.97 1.46 -12.08
N ASP A 207 -12.92 2.00 -12.85
CA ASP A 207 -14.17 1.32 -13.21
C ASP A 207 -13.87 0.03 -14.01
N LEU A 208 -12.91 0.07 -14.94
CA LEU A 208 -12.48 -1.08 -15.71
C LEU A 208 -11.79 -2.16 -14.84
N MET A 209 -10.83 -1.78 -14.00
CA MET A 209 -10.18 -2.71 -13.07
C MET A 209 -11.20 -3.38 -12.16
N LEU A 210 -12.14 -2.61 -11.60
CA LEU A 210 -13.18 -3.14 -10.73
C LEU A 210 -14.09 -4.13 -11.46
N GLN A 211 -14.46 -3.83 -12.71
CA GLN A 211 -15.25 -4.73 -13.54
C GLN A 211 -14.49 -6.03 -13.82
N LEU A 212 -13.24 -5.95 -14.28
CA LEU A 212 -12.41 -7.13 -14.56
C LEU A 212 -12.26 -8.02 -13.32
N LEU A 213 -12.01 -7.42 -12.14
CA LEU A 213 -11.92 -8.17 -10.89
C LEU A 213 -13.26 -8.83 -10.52
N ARG A 214 -14.40 -8.15 -10.74
CA ARG A 214 -15.73 -8.69 -10.46
C ARG A 214 -16.09 -9.85 -11.38
N ASP A 215 -15.74 -9.73 -12.66
CA ASP A 215 -15.95 -10.80 -13.64
C ASP A 215 -15.16 -12.05 -13.24
N GLU A 216 -13.89 -11.87 -12.86
CA GLU A 216 -13.04 -12.96 -12.40
C GLU A 216 -13.44 -13.52 -11.02
N ALA A 217 -14.00 -12.69 -10.15
CA ALA A 217 -14.48 -13.13 -8.84
C ALA A 217 -15.60 -14.19 -8.92
N GLN A 218 -16.40 -14.18 -10.00
CA GLN A 218 -17.44 -15.19 -10.24
C GLN A 218 -16.84 -16.58 -10.41
N ARG A 219 -15.65 -16.68 -11.00
CA ARG A 219 -14.88 -17.93 -11.15
C ARG A 219 -14.18 -18.35 -9.86
N CYS A 220 -13.82 -17.41 -9.00
CA CYS A 220 -13.08 -17.68 -7.76
C CYS A 220 -13.95 -18.12 -6.57
N GLU A 221 -15.20 -18.51 -6.77
CA GLU A 221 -16.13 -18.94 -5.70
C GLU A 221 -16.23 -17.91 -4.54
N GLY A 222 -16.16 -16.62 -4.87
CA GLY A 222 -16.20 -15.53 -3.89
C GLY A 222 -14.91 -15.32 -3.08
N ARG A 223 -13.81 -16.00 -3.41
CA ARG A 223 -12.51 -15.84 -2.73
C ARG A 223 -11.70 -14.65 -3.24
N LEU A 224 -11.94 -14.21 -4.47
CA LEU A 224 -11.49 -12.91 -4.96
C LEU A 224 -12.57 -11.88 -4.62
N VAL A 225 -12.24 -10.91 -3.75
CA VAL A 225 -13.22 -9.99 -3.15
C VAL A 225 -12.91 -8.55 -3.55
N PRO A 226 -13.42 -8.07 -4.70
CA PRO A 226 -13.28 -6.67 -5.09
C PRO A 226 -14.32 -5.78 -4.42
N SER A 227 -13.90 -4.62 -3.96
CA SER A 227 -14.77 -3.60 -3.37
C SER A 227 -14.25 -2.20 -3.68
N GLU A 228 -15.14 -1.21 -3.60
CA GLU A 228 -14.78 0.20 -3.70
C GLU A 228 -15.44 1.00 -2.58
N LYS A 229 -14.80 2.09 -2.18
CA LYS A 229 -15.34 3.02 -1.20
C LYS A 229 -14.98 4.45 -1.56
N ILE A 230 -16.02 5.23 -1.83
CA ILE A 230 -15.91 6.68 -2.01
C ILE A 230 -15.94 7.38 -0.65
N TYR A 231 -15.02 8.30 -0.46
CA TYR A 231 -14.94 9.15 0.73
C TYR A 231 -15.25 10.60 0.35
N PHE A 232 -15.88 11.32 1.27
CA PHE A 232 -16.24 12.73 1.08
C PHE A 232 -17.21 12.98 -0.09
N ASP A 233 -18.05 12.00 -0.41
CA ASP A 233 -19.07 12.14 -1.46
C ASP A 233 -19.98 13.35 -1.20
N GLY A 234 -20.39 14.01 -2.27
CA GLY A 234 -21.16 15.26 -2.23
C GLY A 234 -20.38 16.52 -1.84
N ARG A 235 -19.08 16.41 -1.45
CA ARG A 235 -18.25 17.58 -1.14
C ARG A 235 -17.49 18.11 -2.37
N PRO A 236 -17.25 19.43 -2.48
CA PRO A 236 -16.45 20.00 -3.57
C PRO A 236 -15.01 19.49 -3.57
N ARG A 237 -14.50 19.13 -4.75
CA ARG A 237 -13.13 18.63 -4.98
C ARG A 237 -12.11 19.64 -4.46
N ASN A 238 -11.18 19.20 -3.61
CA ASN A 238 -10.05 20.01 -3.16
C ASN A 238 -8.82 19.14 -2.89
N LEU A 239 -7.64 19.77 -2.80
CA LEU A 239 -6.38 19.06 -2.56
C LEU A 239 -6.36 18.36 -1.19
N ARG A 240 -7.03 18.91 -0.18
CA ARG A 240 -7.01 18.39 1.18
C ARG A 240 -7.62 17.00 1.29
N MET A 241 -8.65 16.68 0.50
CA MET A 241 -9.24 15.34 0.43
C MET A 241 -8.24 14.23 0.12
N HIS A 242 -7.24 14.51 -0.71
CA HIS A 242 -6.17 13.55 -1.07
C HIS A 242 -5.37 13.09 0.15
N PHE A 243 -5.28 13.94 1.17
CA PHE A 243 -4.62 13.62 2.43
C PHE A 243 -5.61 13.08 3.47
N GLU A 244 -6.77 13.73 3.63
CA GLU A 244 -7.76 13.37 4.66
C GLU A 244 -8.30 11.95 4.49
N ILE A 245 -8.28 11.40 3.27
CA ILE A 245 -8.66 10.00 3.03
C ILE A 245 -7.82 9.03 3.87
N LEU A 246 -6.56 9.33 4.20
CA LEU A 246 -5.71 8.48 5.06
C LEU A 246 -6.27 8.37 6.49
N GLU A 247 -6.93 9.42 6.98
CA GLU A 247 -7.66 9.39 8.26
C GLU A 247 -9.07 8.83 8.14
N ALA A 248 -9.73 9.01 7.00
CA ALA A 248 -11.10 8.53 6.79
C ALA A 248 -11.18 7.05 6.40
N MET A 249 -10.14 6.51 5.76
CA MET A 249 -10.19 5.19 5.16
C MET A 249 -10.37 4.10 6.19
N ASN A 250 -11.19 3.10 5.89
CA ASN A 250 -11.37 1.97 6.78
C ASN A 250 -10.64 0.74 6.27
N ILE A 251 -9.83 0.14 7.14
CA ILE A 251 -9.04 -1.07 6.89
C ILE A 251 -9.42 -2.08 7.97
N HIS A 252 -10.51 -2.79 7.71
CA HIS A 252 -11.04 -3.87 8.54
C HIS A 252 -11.37 -5.05 7.64
#